data_AF-A0A3N0E6H4-F1
#
_entry.id   AF-A0A3N0E6H4-F1
#
_cell.length_a   1.000
_cell.length_b   1.000
_cell.length_c   1.000
_cell.angle_alpha   90.00
_cell.angle_beta   90.00
_cell.angle_gamma   90.00
#
_symmetry.space_group_name_H-M   'P 1'
#
loop_
_entity.id
_entity.type
_entity.pdbx_description
1 polymer ?
#
loop_
_entity_poly.entity_id
_entity_poly.type
_entity_poly.pdbx_seq_one_letter_code
_entity_poly.pdbx_strand_id
1 'polypeptide(L)'
;MVGIGVLHTAFFLPHPYWRSWLSGDLWGGGGDPESVAVFWALPGGFVVVLVVLGLLVARLGRGGQTVPGYTGWVLGAWALVCVLLIGPSGFLLGLVPAGLLVTATMRARRESAAERE
;
A
#
# COMPACT_ATOMS: atom_id res chain seq x y z
N MET A 1 -3.73 -5.47 1.64
CA MET A 1 -2.54 -4.70 2.04
C MET A 1 -1.37 -5.57 2.42
N VAL A 2 -1.44 -6.33 3.52
CA VAL A 2 -0.31 -7.19 3.96
C VAL A 2 0.18 -8.11 2.84
N GLY A 3 -0.72 -8.89 2.23
CA GLY A 3 -0.34 -9.78 1.12
C GLY A 3 0.28 -9.05 -0.07
N ILE A 4 -0.23 -7.87 -0.44
CA ILE A 4 0.33 -7.04 -1.52
C ILE A 4 1.76 -6.64 -1.17
N GLY A 5 1.99 -6.15 0.05
CA GLY A 5 3.32 -5.75 0.52
C GLY A 5 4.30 -6.93 0.56
N VAL A 6 3.86 -8.12 1.01
CA VAL A 6 4.68 -9.33 1.00
C VAL A 6 5.07 -9.74 -0.42
N LEU A 7 4.10 -9.77 -1.35
CA LEU A 7 4.36 -10.12 -2.74
C LEU A 7 5.29 -9.12 -3.43
N HIS A 8 5.06 -7.82 -3.21
CA HIS A 8 5.92 -6.75 -3.72
C HIS A 8 7.34 -6.85 -3.15
N THR A 9 7.45 -7.19 -1.85
CA THR A 9 8.75 -7.49 -1.21
C THR A 9 9.44 -8.65 -1.90
N ALA A 10 8.78 -9.79 -2.01
CA ALA A 10 9.34 -10.98 -2.62
C ALA A 10 9.79 -10.74 -4.08
N PHE A 11 9.07 -9.90 -4.83
CA PHE A 11 9.39 -9.59 -6.21
C PHE A 11 10.66 -8.73 -6.36
N PHE A 12 10.82 -7.67 -5.55
CA PHE A 12 11.97 -6.76 -5.69
C PHE A 12 13.18 -7.16 -4.83
N LEU A 13 13.02 -7.97 -3.79
CA LEU A 13 14.14 -8.39 -2.93
C LEU A 13 15.35 -9.01 -3.67
N PRO A 14 15.17 -9.86 -4.70
CA PRO A 14 16.30 -10.44 -5.44
C PRO A 14 16.88 -9.46 -6.46
N HIS A 15 17.82 -8.62 -6.02
CA HIS A 15 18.58 -7.70 -6.88
C HIS A 15 20.06 -7.61 -6.45
N PRO A 16 20.99 -7.20 -7.33
CA PRO A 16 22.42 -7.15 -7.01
C PRO A 16 22.86 -5.92 -6.20
N TYR A 17 21.99 -4.92 -6.01
CA TYR A 17 22.37 -3.59 -5.51
C TYR A 17 22.61 -3.47 -4.00
N TRP A 18 22.43 -4.54 -3.21
CA TRP A 18 22.57 -4.46 -1.75
C TRP A 18 23.95 -3.98 -1.29
N ARG A 19 25.01 -4.48 -1.94
CA ARG A 19 26.38 -4.14 -1.56
C ARG A 19 26.70 -2.68 -1.86
N SER A 20 26.29 -2.16 -3.03
CA SER A 20 26.52 -0.78 -3.44
C SER A 20 25.74 0.22 -2.57
N TRP A 21 24.50 -0.12 -2.20
CA TRP A 21 23.72 0.72 -1.30
C TRP A 21 24.36 0.81 0.09
N LEU A 22 24.83 -0.32 0.63
CA LEU A 22 25.48 -0.38 1.94
C LEU A 22 26.88 0.27 1.94
N SER A 23 27.55 0.39 0.78
CA SER A 23 28.80 1.17 0.64
C SER A 23 28.58 2.67 0.45
N GLY A 24 27.33 3.12 0.33
CA GLY A 24 26.99 4.54 0.22
C GLY A 24 26.87 5.07 -1.21
N ASP A 25 26.81 4.22 -2.24
CA ASP A 25 26.79 4.65 -3.64
C ASP A 25 25.60 5.58 -3.98
N LEU A 26 24.46 5.38 -3.33
CA LEU A 26 23.27 6.25 -3.48
C LEU A 26 23.51 7.66 -2.93
N TRP A 27 24.27 7.79 -1.85
CA TRP A 27 24.63 9.09 -1.27
C TRP A 27 25.75 9.77 -2.05
N GLY A 28 26.72 8.99 -2.53
CA GLY A 28 27.86 9.48 -3.30
C GLY A 28 27.55 9.91 -4.74
N GLY A 29 26.30 9.81 -5.18
CA GLY A 29 25.89 10.15 -6.55
C GLY A 29 26.33 9.15 -7.62
N GLY A 30 26.81 7.96 -7.21
CA GLY A 30 27.26 6.89 -8.11
C GLY A 30 26.19 5.86 -8.46
N GLY A 31 24.96 6.02 -7.97
CA GLY A 31 23.84 5.13 -8.26
C GLY A 31 23.38 5.25 -9.71
N ASP A 32 23.59 4.19 -10.51
CA ASP A 32 22.98 4.07 -11.83
C ASP A 32 21.43 4.19 -11.73
N PRO A 33 20.74 4.76 -12.73
CA PRO A 33 19.30 4.98 -12.69
C PRO A 33 18.47 3.72 -12.36
N GLU A 34 18.90 2.53 -12.78
CA GLU A 34 18.18 1.30 -12.48
C GLU A 34 18.24 0.97 -10.97
N SER A 35 19.42 1.10 -10.38
CA SER A 35 19.65 0.92 -8.94
C SER A 35 18.79 1.89 -8.11
N VAL A 36 18.69 3.16 -8.54
CA VAL A 36 17.84 4.16 -7.90
C VAL A 36 16.36 3.81 -8.02
N ALA A 37 15.91 3.33 -9.18
CA ALA A 37 14.53 2.90 -9.36
C ALA A 37 14.17 1.71 -8.46
N VAL A 38 15.06 0.72 -8.35
CA VAL A 38 14.86 -0.45 -7.48
C VAL A 38 14.89 -0.06 -6.00
N PHE A 39 15.68 0.94 -5.60
CA PHE A 39 15.63 1.50 -4.25
C PHE A 39 14.25 2.09 -3.92
N TRP A 40 13.66 2.88 -4.81
CA TRP A 40 12.32 3.42 -4.59
C TRP A 40 11.20 2.37 -4.70
N ALA A 41 11.48 1.25 -5.35
CA ALA A 41 10.55 0.12 -5.39
C ALA A 41 10.48 -0.66 -4.08
N LEU A 42 11.59 -0.77 -3.31
CA LEU A 42 11.62 -1.57 -2.08
C LEU A 42 12.06 -0.83 -0.81
N PRO A 43 13.34 -0.47 -0.56
CA PRO A 43 13.73 0.04 0.75
C PRO A 43 13.25 1.47 0.99
N GLY A 44 13.25 2.31 -0.05
CA GLY A 44 12.74 3.68 -0.01
C GLY A 44 11.25 3.78 -0.31
N GLY A 45 10.61 2.67 -0.73
CA GLY A 45 9.21 2.64 -1.11
C GLY A 45 8.25 2.63 0.09
N PHE A 46 6.95 2.56 -0.22
CA PHE A 46 5.88 2.56 0.79
C PHE A 46 5.49 1.16 1.30
N VAL A 47 6.28 0.12 0.98
CA VAL A 47 5.93 -1.27 1.28
C VAL A 47 5.72 -1.51 2.78
N VAL A 48 6.68 -1.07 3.60
CA VAL A 48 6.62 -1.22 5.07
C VAL A 48 5.40 -0.49 5.63
N VAL A 49 5.17 0.74 5.18
CA VAL A 49 4.03 1.57 5.61
C VAL A 49 2.70 0.88 5.26
N LEU A 50 2.58 0.33 4.05
CA LEU A 50 1.38 -0.39 3.61
C LEU A 50 1.15 -1.69 4.37
N VAL A 51 2.20 -2.42 4.71
CA VAL A 51 2.10 -3.64 5.54
C VAL A 51 1.61 -3.28 6.95
N VAL A 52 2.23 -2.29 7.59
CA VAL A 52 1.84 -1.82 8.93
C VAL A 52 0.40 -1.31 8.93
N LEU A 53 0.02 -0.51 7.93
CA LEU A 53 -1.37 -0.06 7.76
C LEU A 53 -2.32 -1.26 7.61
N GLY A 54 -1.96 -2.25 6.80
CA GLY A 54 -2.74 -3.47 6.63
C GLY A 54 -2.95 -4.24 7.93
N LEU A 55 -1.89 -4.37 8.74
CA LEU A 55 -1.96 -5.01 10.06
C LEU A 55 -2.81 -4.20 11.05
N LEU A 56 -2.72 -2.87 11.02
CA LEU A 56 -3.52 -1.98 11.86
C LEU A 56 -5.01 -2.09 11.51
N VAL A 57 -5.35 -2.04 10.23
CA VAL A 57 -6.73 -2.22 9.74
C VAL A 57 -7.27 -3.58 10.17
N ALA A 58 -6.48 -4.65 10.02
CA ALA A 58 -6.87 -5.99 10.46
C ALA A 58 -7.08 -6.07 11.98
N ARG A 59 -6.22 -5.40 12.77
CA ARG A 59 -6.38 -5.31 14.23
C ARG A 59 -7.67 -4.60 14.62
N LEU A 60 -7.95 -3.44 14.00
CA LEU A 60 -9.17 -2.67 14.25
C LEU A 60 -10.42 -3.50 13.92
N GLY A 61 -10.45 -4.12 12.74
CA GLY A 61 -11.57 -4.96 12.31
C GLY A 61 -11.81 -6.16 13.24
N ARG A 62 -10.75 -6.83 13.71
CA ARG A 62 -10.86 -7.92 14.72
C ARG A 62 -11.38 -7.44 16.07
N GLY A 63 -11.20 -6.16 16.38
CA GLY A 63 -11.72 -5.52 17.60
C GLY A 63 -13.12 -4.92 17.42
N GLY A 64 -13.81 -5.17 16.31
CA GLY A 64 -15.12 -4.58 16.01
C GLY A 64 -15.09 -3.08 15.73
N GLN A 65 -13.91 -2.48 15.58
CA GLN A 65 -13.75 -1.06 15.28
C GLN A 65 -13.69 -0.84 13.77
N THR A 66 -14.25 0.28 13.33
CA THR A 66 -14.19 0.73 11.94
C THR A 66 -13.06 1.74 11.76
N VAL A 67 -12.45 1.73 10.57
CA VAL A 67 -11.56 2.82 10.17
C VAL A 67 -12.38 4.02 9.70
N PRO A 68 -11.82 5.24 9.73
CA PRO A 68 -12.49 6.40 9.15
C PRO A 68 -12.93 6.16 7.70
N GLY A 69 -14.16 6.54 7.37
CA GLY A 69 -14.75 6.22 6.07
C GLY A 69 -14.01 6.79 4.85
N TYR A 70 -13.20 7.84 5.03
CA TYR A 70 -12.38 8.41 3.97
C TYR A 70 -11.21 7.49 3.57
N THR A 71 -10.78 6.56 4.44
CA THR A 71 -9.57 5.75 4.21
C THR A 71 -9.67 4.93 2.93
N GLY A 72 -10.82 4.29 2.69
CA GLY A 72 -11.04 3.50 1.47
C GLY A 72 -11.04 4.37 0.20
N TRP A 73 -11.69 5.53 0.24
CA TRP A 73 -11.78 6.45 -0.90
C TRP A 73 -10.44 7.08 -1.27
N VAL A 74 -9.70 7.60 -0.28
CA VAL A 74 -8.39 8.22 -0.50
C VAL A 74 -7.42 7.20 -1.08
N LEU A 75 -7.39 6.00 -0.52
CA LEU A 75 -6.56 4.91 -1.01
C LEU A 75 -6.93 4.49 -2.44
N GLY A 76 -8.22 4.34 -2.73
CA GLY A 76 -8.72 3.98 -4.05
C GLY A 76 -8.39 5.05 -5.09
N ALA A 77 -8.62 6.33 -4.77
CA ALA A 77 -8.28 7.45 -5.63
C ALA A 77 -6.77 7.51 -5.91
N TRP A 78 -5.93 7.37 -4.88
CA TRP A 78 -4.48 7.32 -5.03
C TRP A 78 -4.04 6.17 -5.94
N ALA A 79 -4.55 4.96 -5.72
CA ALA A 79 -4.23 3.80 -6.56
C ALA A 79 -4.63 4.01 -8.02
N LEU A 80 -5.83 4.57 -8.27
CA LEU A 80 -6.29 4.91 -9.62
C LEU A 80 -5.39 5.96 -10.28
N VAL A 81 -5.04 7.03 -9.57
CA VAL A 81 -4.12 8.06 -10.07
C VAL A 81 -2.79 7.44 -10.47
N CYS A 82 -2.22 6.55 -9.64
CA CYS A 82 -1.00 5.84 -9.99
C CYS A 82 -1.17 4.99 -11.26
N VAL A 83 -2.24 4.20 -11.38
CA VAL A 83 -2.51 3.41 -12.61
C VAL A 83 -2.65 4.29 -13.84
N LEU A 84 -3.30 5.46 -13.72
CA LEU A 84 -3.44 6.40 -14.83
C LEU A 84 -2.10 7.00 -15.27
N LEU A 85 -1.18 7.25 -14.33
CA LEU A 85 0.10 7.87 -14.63
C LEU A 85 1.14 6.89 -15.17
N ILE A 86 1.17 5.65 -14.68
CA ILE A 86 2.23 4.68 -15.03
C ILE A 86 1.73 3.47 -15.83
N GLY A 87 0.41 3.35 -16.02
CA GLY A 87 -0.21 2.21 -16.67
C GLY A 87 -0.52 1.02 -15.73
N PRO A 88 -1.01 -0.10 -16.31
CA PRO A 88 -1.37 -1.31 -15.58
C PRO A 88 -0.19 -1.85 -14.76
N SER A 89 -0.41 -2.00 -13.45
CA SER A 89 0.65 -2.32 -12.49
C SER A 89 0.06 -2.87 -11.19
N GLY A 90 0.92 -3.15 -10.20
CA GLY A 90 0.51 -3.60 -8.87
C GLY A 90 -0.45 -2.65 -8.14
N PHE A 91 -0.57 -1.38 -8.56
CA PHE A 91 -1.55 -0.44 -8.04
C PHE A 91 -3.01 -0.91 -8.23
N LEU A 92 -3.30 -1.72 -9.25
CA LEU A 92 -4.61 -2.33 -9.43
C LEU A 92 -5.02 -3.21 -8.24
N LEU A 93 -4.05 -3.89 -7.60
CA LEU A 93 -4.32 -4.68 -6.40
C LEU A 93 -4.72 -3.80 -5.21
N GLY A 94 -4.33 -2.52 -5.19
CA GLY A 94 -4.74 -1.55 -4.18
C GLY A 94 -6.24 -1.23 -4.19
N LEU A 95 -6.92 -1.47 -5.32
CA LEU A 95 -8.37 -1.27 -5.44
C LEU A 95 -9.17 -2.29 -4.62
N VAL A 96 -8.64 -3.50 -4.43
CA VAL A 96 -9.29 -4.56 -3.64
C VAL A 96 -9.50 -4.12 -2.18
N PRO A 97 -8.45 -3.78 -1.40
CA PRO A 97 -8.63 -3.30 -0.04
C PRO A 97 -9.36 -1.96 0.02
N ALA A 98 -9.21 -1.07 -0.96
CA ALA A 98 -9.99 0.17 -1.02
C ALA A 98 -11.50 -0.12 -1.09
N GLY A 99 -11.92 -1.02 -1.99
CA GLY A 99 -13.31 -1.45 -2.11
C GLY A 99 -13.85 -2.13 -0.85
N LEU A 100 -13.04 -2.97 -0.20
CA LEU A 100 -13.42 -3.59 1.09
C LEU A 100 -13.66 -2.54 2.18
N LEU A 101 -12.82 -1.50 2.27
CA LEU A 101 -12.98 -0.43 3.25
C LEU A 101 -14.21 0.46 2.96
N VAL A 102 -14.44 0.79 1.69
CA VAL A 102 -15.63 1.55 1.27
C VAL A 102 -16.91 0.76 1.59
N THR A 103 -16.96 -0.52 1.21
CA THR A 103 -18.13 -1.37 1.46
C THR A 103 -18.40 -1.58 2.94
N ALA A 104 -17.36 -1.77 3.76
CA ALA A 104 -17.49 -1.85 5.21
C ALA A 104 -18.10 -0.57 5.81
N THR A 105 -17.64 0.60 5.34
CA THR A 105 -18.18 1.90 5.77
C THR A 105 -19.64 2.08 5.38
N MET A 106 -20.00 1.69 4.15
CA MET A 106 -21.38 1.80 3.66
C MET A 106 -22.33 0.88 4.42
N ARG A 107 -21.88 -0.33 4.80
CA ARG A 107 -22.68 -1.26 5.63
C ARG A 107 -22.93 -0.72 7.02
N ALA A 108 -21.88 -0.25 7.70
CA ALA A 108 -22.01 0.33 9.05
C ALA A 108 -22.99 1.52 9.08
N ARG A 109 -22.97 2.37 8.04
CA ARG A 109 -23.93 3.49 7.92
C ARG A 109 -25.38 3.04 7.76
N ARG A 110 -25.62 1.92 7.05
CA ARG A 110 -26.98 1.37 6.86
C ARG A 110 -27.52 0.77 8.14
N GLU A 111 -26.69 0.03 8.88
CA GLU A 111 -27.04 -0.55 10.17
C GLU A 111 -27.41 0.54 11.19
N SER A 112 -26.60 1.59 11.30
CA SER A 112 -26.90 2.73 12.17
C SER A 112 -28.12 3.56 11.75
N ALA A 113 -28.57 3.46 10.50
CA ALA A 113 -29.80 4.10 10.04
C ALA A 113 -31.04 3.26 10.43
N ALA A 114 -30.97 1.95 10.25
CA ALA A 114 -32.03 1.02 10.62
C ALA A 114 -32.28 0.96 12.14
N GLU A 115 -31.25 1.14 12.97
CA GLU A 115 -31.41 1.23 14.44
C GLU A 115 -32.11 2.52 14.92
N ARG A 116 -32.26 3.53 14.05
CA ARG A 116 -32.90 4.82 14.37
C ARG A 116 -34.37 4.88 13.93
N GLU A 117 -34.85 3.90 13.18
CA GLU A 117 -36.24 3.75 12.72
C GLU A 117 -37.05 2.90 13.70
#